data_AF-A0A7S3EHT4-F1
#
_entry.id   AF-A0A7S3EHT4-F1
#
_cell.length_a   1.000
_cell.length_b   1.000
_cell.length_c   1.000
_cell.angle_alpha   90.00
_cell.angle_beta   90.00
_cell.angle_gamma   90.00
#
_symmetry.space_group_name_H-M   'P 1'
#
loop_
_entity.id
_entity.type
_entity.pdbx_description
1 polymer ?
#
loop_
_entity_poly.entity_id
_entity_poly.type
_entity_poly.pdbx_seq_one_letter_code
_entity_poly.pdbx_strand_id
1 'polypeptide(L)'
;MKSMLEGVAYLHERGIVHRDIKPENVLCCNKEWPLKIKLTDFGLANFAEPNDSQDRNVLVSYVGTKYYAAPEVHNSRPYGPAVDVWSCGVILYIALSGKFPFYGNQHEEFLHRVMRGPVFPEKEWGSISEETKAIVKQMLAVNPSERPSADKLLA
;
A
#
# COMPACT_ATOMS: atom_id res chain seq x y z
N MET A 1 3.49 1.38 11.93
CA MET A 1 3.18 2.18 10.72
C MET A 1 4.30 3.14 10.37
N LYS A 2 4.68 4.08 11.26
CA LYS A 2 5.77 5.05 11.02
C LYS A 2 7.04 4.43 10.40
N SER A 3 7.64 3.43 11.04
CA SER A 3 8.85 2.79 10.51
C SER A 3 8.68 2.05 9.18
N MET A 4 7.45 1.65 8.83
CA MET A 4 7.17 1.07 7.51
C MET A 4 7.20 2.18 6.46
N LEU A 5 6.54 3.31 6.74
CA LEU A 5 6.55 4.48 5.86
C LEU A 5 7.95 5.07 5.71
N GLU A 6 8.77 5.10 6.75
CA GLU A 6 10.19 5.49 6.68
C GLU A 6 10.97 4.58 5.70
N GLY A 7 10.75 3.27 5.77
CA GLY A 7 11.36 2.33 4.83
C GLY A 7 10.90 2.53 3.38
N VAL A 8 9.61 2.77 3.18
CA VAL A 8 9.03 3.04 1.85
C VAL A 8 9.55 4.37 1.28
N ALA A 9 9.53 5.44 2.07
CA ALA A 9 10.08 6.73 1.72
C ALA A 9 11.55 6.62 1.26
N TYR A 10 12.37 5.90 2.02
CA TYR A 10 13.78 5.66 1.69
C TYR A 10 13.97 4.98 0.32
N LEU A 11 13.10 4.03 -0.04
CA LEU A 11 13.12 3.37 -1.35
C LEU A 11 12.68 4.33 -2.45
N HIS A 12 11.59 5.05 -2.23
CA HIS A 12 11.01 5.97 -3.21
C HIS A 12 11.95 7.13 -3.55
N GLU A 13 12.68 7.66 -2.57
CA GLU A 13 13.74 8.66 -2.78
C GLU A 13 14.83 8.18 -3.75
N ARG A 14 15.05 6.86 -3.82
CA ARG A 14 16.03 6.21 -4.71
C ARG A 14 15.42 5.68 -6.00
N GLY A 15 14.16 6.04 -6.28
CA GLY A 15 13.43 5.56 -7.45
C GLY A 15 13.08 4.08 -7.41
N ILE A 16 13.11 3.44 -6.25
CA ILE A 16 12.80 2.01 -6.10
C ILE A 16 11.35 1.85 -5.64
N VAL A 17 10.59 1.02 -6.35
CA VAL A 17 9.23 0.60 -5.97
C VAL A 17 9.29 -0.86 -5.54
N HIS A 18 8.75 -1.19 -4.35
CA HIS A 18 8.84 -2.53 -3.78
C HIS A 18 7.87 -3.52 -4.43
N ARG A 19 6.63 -3.09 -4.71
CA ARG A 19 5.59 -3.85 -5.44
C ARG A 19 5.04 -5.12 -4.77
N ASP A 20 5.50 -5.49 -3.57
CA ASP A 20 4.99 -6.64 -2.82
C ASP A 20 5.07 -6.42 -1.30
N ILE A 21 4.67 -5.22 -0.86
CA ILE A 21 4.55 -4.92 0.57
C ILE A 21 3.34 -5.67 1.13
N LYS A 22 3.61 -6.54 2.09
CA LYS A 22 2.64 -7.39 2.79
C LYS A 22 3.20 -7.81 4.15
N PRO A 23 2.38 -8.26 5.11
CA PRO A 23 2.85 -8.65 6.44
C PRO A 23 4.01 -9.64 6.44
N GLU A 24 4.05 -10.58 5.51
CA GLU A 24 5.12 -11.58 5.35
C GLU A 24 6.48 -10.93 5.03
N ASN A 25 6.47 -9.76 4.40
CA ASN A 25 7.66 -9.00 4.02
C ASN A 25 7.97 -7.86 5.00
N VAL A 26 7.31 -7.82 6.17
CA VAL A 26 7.57 -6.87 7.26
C VAL A 26 8.01 -7.63 8.50
N LEU A 27 9.33 -7.73 8.71
CA LEU A 27 9.90 -8.52 9.79
C LEU A 27 10.16 -7.70 11.05
N CYS A 28 9.92 -8.31 12.21
CA CYS A 28 10.26 -7.73 13.51
C CYS A 28 11.71 -8.10 13.90
N CYS A 29 12.51 -7.09 14.22
CA CYS A 29 13.92 -7.26 14.64
C CYS A 29 14.06 -7.57 16.13
N ASN A 30 13.03 -7.31 16.92
CA ASN A 30 12.96 -7.54 18.35
C ASN A 30 11.58 -8.10 18.73
N LYS A 31 11.49 -8.68 19.92
CA LYS A 31 10.26 -9.25 20.48
C LYS A 31 9.52 -8.29 21.43
N GLU A 32 10.20 -7.24 21.88
CA GLU A 32 9.70 -6.30 22.88
C GLU A 32 9.14 -5.04 22.23
N TRP A 33 8.16 -4.42 22.88
CA TRP A 33 7.62 -3.14 22.42
C TRP A 33 8.52 -1.97 22.84
N PRO A 34 8.75 -0.97 21.96
CA PRO A 34 8.22 -0.88 20.59
C PRO A 34 8.92 -1.84 19.62
N LEU A 35 8.14 -2.46 18.73
CA LEU A 35 8.68 -3.32 17.69
C LEU A 35 9.45 -2.49 16.65
N LYS A 36 10.70 -2.87 16.40
CA LYS A 36 11.53 -2.40 15.31
C LYS A 36 11.29 -3.30 14.11
N ILE A 37 10.80 -2.73 13.01
CA ILE A 37 10.50 -3.49 11.79
C ILE A 37 11.50 -3.22 10.68
N LYS A 38 11.60 -4.16 9.73
CA LYS A 38 12.32 -4.00 8.47
C LYS A 38 11.51 -4.58 7.31
N LEU A 39 11.54 -3.87 6.18
CA LEU A 39 11.09 -4.41 4.90
C LEU A 39 12.12 -5.43 4.40
N THR A 40 11.64 -6.49 3.78
CA THR A 40 12.44 -7.56 3.18
C THR A 40 11.84 -7.98 1.84
N ASP A 41 12.54 -8.88 1.15
CA ASP A 41 12.12 -9.50 -0.10
C ASP A 41 11.87 -8.50 -1.25
N PHE A 42 12.99 -8.06 -1.81
CA PHE A 42 13.02 -7.18 -2.98
C PHE A 42 12.96 -7.95 -4.31
N GLY A 43 12.57 -9.24 -4.30
CA GLY A 43 12.53 -10.07 -5.51
C GLY A 43 11.58 -9.55 -6.59
N LEU A 44 10.59 -8.76 -6.18
CA LEU A 44 9.66 -8.07 -7.08
C LEU A 44 9.92 -6.56 -7.16
N ALA A 45 10.93 -6.01 -6.49
CA ALA A 45 11.20 -4.58 -6.57
C ALA A 45 11.70 -4.17 -7.97
N ASN A 46 11.47 -2.92 -8.37
CA ASN A 46 12.01 -2.39 -9.62
C ASN A 46 12.20 -0.87 -9.55
N PHE A 47 12.98 -0.33 -10.47
CA PHE A 47 13.16 1.11 -10.61
C PHE A 47 11.98 1.73 -11.36
N ALA A 48 11.44 2.81 -10.81
CA ALA A 48 10.54 3.74 -11.49
C ALA A 48 11.30 5.06 -11.62
N GLU A 49 12.00 5.25 -12.74
CA GLU A 49 12.78 6.48 -12.93
C GLU A 49 11.86 7.68 -13.21
N PRO A 50 12.04 8.82 -12.53
CA PRO A 50 11.24 10.02 -12.78
C PRO A 50 11.52 10.72 -14.12
N ASN A 51 12.65 10.43 -14.79
CA ASN A 51 13.24 11.35 -15.77
C ASN A 51 13.50 10.77 -17.17
N ASP A 52 13.18 9.51 -17.45
CA ASP A 52 13.36 9.00 -18.81
C ASP A 52 12.06 9.18 -19.60
N SER A 53 12.04 10.23 -20.42
CA SER A 53 11.05 10.51 -21.46
C SER A 53 11.05 9.48 -22.60
N GLN A 54 11.59 8.29 -22.36
CA GLN A 54 11.41 7.10 -23.18
C GLN A 54 10.66 6.07 -22.33
N ASP A 55 9.64 5.45 -22.90
CA ASP A 55 8.73 4.43 -22.36
C ASP A 55 9.35 3.21 -21.62
N ARG A 56 10.64 3.23 -21.26
CA ARG A 56 11.42 2.08 -20.79
C ARG A 56 11.24 1.72 -19.31
N ASN A 57 10.75 2.63 -18.46
CA ASN A 57 10.62 2.39 -17.02
C ASN A 57 9.17 2.46 -16.51
N VAL A 58 8.20 2.29 -17.40
CA VAL A 58 6.79 2.19 -17.04
C VAL A 58 6.51 0.78 -16.51
N LEU A 59 6.10 0.69 -15.24
CA LEU A 59 5.74 -0.57 -14.63
C LEU A 59 4.29 -0.92 -14.99
N VAL A 60 4.07 -2.06 -15.64
CA VAL A 60 2.73 -2.49 -16.14
C VAL A 60 2.38 -3.92 -15.72
N SER A 61 3.34 -4.69 -15.22
CA SER A 61 3.14 -6.11 -14.86
C SER A 61 2.28 -6.28 -13.61
N TYR A 62 1.32 -7.20 -13.65
CA TYR A 62 0.65 -7.71 -12.45
C TYR A 62 1.64 -8.56 -11.64
N VAL A 63 2.23 -7.97 -10.61
CA VAL A 63 3.12 -8.64 -9.65
C VAL A 63 2.69 -8.32 -8.23
N GLY A 64 3.07 -9.20 -7.30
CA GLY A 64 2.73 -9.07 -5.89
C GLY A 64 1.47 -9.81 -5.48
N THR A 65 1.08 -9.61 -4.22
CA THR A 65 0.03 -10.39 -3.58
C THR A 65 -1.34 -9.74 -3.73
N LYS A 66 -2.31 -10.47 -4.34
CA LYS A 66 -3.63 -9.98 -4.75
C LYS A 66 -4.33 -9.01 -3.78
N TYR A 67 -4.35 -9.32 -2.49
CA TYR A 67 -5.12 -8.53 -1.51
C TYR A 67 -4.45 -7.20 -1.10
N TYR A 68 -3.18 -7.03 -1.41
CA TYR A 68 -2.37 -5.84 -1.08
C TYR A 68 -2.06 -4.99 -2.32
N ALA A 69 -2.38 -5.48 -3.52
CA ALA A 69 -2.11 -4.80 -4.77
C ALA A 69 -3.08 -3.64 -5.01
N ALA A 70 -2.58 -2.58 -5.65
CA ALA A 70 -3.34 -1.38 -5.96
C ALA A 70 -4.26 -1.58 -7.18
N PRO A 71 -5.35 -0.79 -7.33
CA PRO A 71 -6.28 -0.90 -8.46
C PRO A 71 -5.61 -0.83 -9.84
N GLU A 72 -4.61 0.04 -10.00
CA GLU A 72 -3.87 0.19 -11.25
C GLU A 72 -3.03 -1.06 -11.59
N VAL A 73 -2.56 -1.81 -10.59
CA VAL A 73 -1.89 -3.11 -10.79
C VAL A 73 -2.90 -4.15 -11.27
N HIS A 74 -4.07 -4.22 -10.64
CA HIS A 74 -5.16 -5.13 -11.06
C HIS A 74 -5.63 -4.90 -12.49
N ASN A 75 -5.63 -3.64 -12.94
CA ASN A 75 -6.08 -3.26 -14.27
C ASN A 75 -4.94 -3.24 -15.30
N SER A 76 -3.75 -3.75 -14.98
CA SER A 76 -2.56 -3.74 -15.84
C SER A 76 -2.28 -2.36 -16.44
N ARG A 77 -2.47 -1.31 -15.63
CA ARG A 77 -2.17 0.07 -16.01
C ARG A 77 -0.73 0.42 -15.62
N PRO A 78 -0.11 1.40 -16.29
CA PRO A 78 1.10 2.06 -15.80
C PRO A 78 0.99 2.44 -14.33
N TYR A 79 1.98 2.07 -13.53
CA TYR A 79 2.04 2.39 -12.11
C TYR A 79 3.44 2.79 -11.66
N GLY A 80 3.51 3.35 -10.45
CA GLY A 80 4.73 3.88 -9.85
C GLY A 80 4.70 3.76 -8.32
N PRO A 81 5.46 4.60 -7.59
CA PRO A 81 5.62 4.49 -6.13
C PRO A 81 4.32 4.44 -5.31
N ALA A 82 3.23 5.03 -5.81
CA ALA A 82 1.92 5.06 -5.14
C ALA A 82 1.31 3.68 -4.85
N VAL A 83 1.78 2.60 -5.51
CA VAL A 83 1.31 1.23 -5.23
C VAL A 83 1.76 0.74 -3.85
N ASP A 84 2.96 1.13 -3.40
CA ASP A 84 3.48 0.75 -2.09
C ASP A 84 2.71 1.44 -0.97
N VAL A 85 2.29 2.70 -1.19
CA VAL A 85 1.44 3.45 -0.25
C VAL A 85 0.08 2.77 -0.08
N TRP A 86 -0.51 2.28 -1.18
CA TRP A 86 -1.75 1.51 -1.11
C TRP A 86 -1.56 0.24 -0.27
N SER A 87 -0.50 -0.53 -0.53
CA SER A 87 -0.19 -1.74 0.24
C SER A 87 -0.01 -1.44 1.73
N CYS A 88 0.68 -0.34 2.08
CA CYS A 88 0.77 0.13 3.47
C CYS A 88 -0.60 0.49 4.06
N GLY A 89 -1.50 1.08 3.25
CA GLY A 89 -2.88 1.40 3.65
C GLY A 89 -3.70 0.14 3.95
N VAL A 90 -3.54 -0.91 3.14
CA VAL A 90 -4.18 -2.22 3.38
C VAL A 90 -3.68 -2.81 4.70
N ILE A 91 -2.36 -2.79 4.95
CA ILE A 91 -1.78 -3.27 6.21
C ILE A 91 -2.29 -2.45 7.41
N LEU A 92 -2.36 -1.12 7.29
CA LEU A 92 -2.88 -0.25 8.36
C LEU A 92 -4.33 -0.59 8.69
N TYR A 93 -5.16 -0.75 7.65
CA TYR A 93 -6.56 -1.13 7.80
C TYR A 93 -6.69 -2.46 8.57
N ILE A 94 -5.89 -3.48 8.19
CA ILE A 94 -5.89 -4.78 8.86
C ILE A 94 -5.40 -4.66 10.30
N ALA A 95 -4.34 -3.91 10.56
CA ALA A 95 -3.78 -3.73 11.89
C ALA A 95 -4.78 -3.07 12.87
N LEU A 96 -5.63 -2.18 12.35
CA LEU A 96 -6.63 -1.47 13.15
C LEU A 96 -7.93 -2.25 13.35
N SER A 97 -8.38 -3.03 12.36
CA SER A 97 -9.69 -3.67 12.36
C SER A 97 -9.67 -5.21 12.47
N GLY A 98 -8.53 -5.83 12.20
CA GLY A 98 -8.40 -7.28 12.03
C GLY A 98 -9.09 -7.83 10.77
N LYS A 99 -9.52 -6.96 9.83
CA LYS A 99 -10.22 -7.32 8.60
C LYS A 99 -9.51 -6.75 7.38
N PHE A 100 -9.70 -7.38 6.21
CA PHE A 100 -9.27 -6.78 4.95
C PHE A 100 -10.22 -5.64 4.55
N PRO A 101 -9.71 -4.55 3.95
CA PRO A 101 -10.55 -3.47 3.41
C PRO A 101 -11.39 -3.94 2.22
N PHE A 102 -10.87 -4.89 1.44
CA PHE A 102 -11.50 -5.42 0.24
C PHE A 102 -11.54 -6.95 0.31
N TYR A 103 -12.72 -7.51 0.11
CA TYR A 103 -12.96 -8.95 0.06
C TYR A 103 -14.07 -9.23 -0.96
N GLY A 104 -14.13 -10.42 -1.52
CA GLY A 104 -15.18 -10.82 -2.44
C GLY A 104 -15.08 -12.31 -2.72
N ASN A 105 -16.21 -12.98 -2.88
CA ASN A 105 -16.26 -14.43 -3.14
C ASN A 105 -15.81 -14.72 -4.57
N GLN A 106 -16.09 -13.80 -5.49
CA GLN A 106 -15.67 -13.84 -6.89
C GLN A 106 -14.67 -12.73 -7.18
N HIS A 107 -13.86 -12.93 -8.23
CA HIS A 107 -12.84 -11.95 -8.62
C HIS A 107 -13.45 -10.59 -9.00
N GLU A 108 -14.57 -10.59 -9.72
CA GLU A 108 -15.28 -9.36 -10.12
C GLU A 108 -15.83 -8.59 -8.92
N GLU A 109 -16.41 -9.30 -7.94
CA GLU A 109 -16.91 -8.67 -6.70
C GLU A 109 -15.77 -8.02 -5.91
N PHE A 110 -14.63 -8.71 -5.81
CA PHE A 110 -13.44 -8.18 -5.17
C PHE A 110 -12.94 -6.92 -5.89
N LEU A 111 -12.78 -6.95 -7.21
CA LEU A 111 -12.35 -5.79 -7.99
C LEU A 111 -13.33 -4.62 -7.89
N HIS A 112 -14.64 -4.89 -7.96
CA HIS A 112 -15.66 -3.86 -7.79
C HIS A 112 -15.52 -3.13 -6.45
N ARG A 113 -15.20 -3.86 -5.37
CA ARG A 113 -14.95 -3.25 -4.05
C ARG A 113 -13.64 -2.49 -3.98
N VAL A 114 -12.57 -3.01 -4.57
CA VAL A 114 -11.29 -2.30 -4.73
C VAL A 114 -11.51 -0.95 -5.43
N MET A 115 -12.29 -0.93 -6.52
CA MET A 115 -12.59 0.28 -7.30
C MET A 115 -13.55 1.26 -6.59
N ARG A 116 -14.31 0.80 -5.59
CA ARG A 116 -15.21 1.66 -4.79
C ARG A 116 -14.47 2.38 -3.65
N GLY A 117 -13.30 1.88 -3.24
CA GLY A 117 -12.56 2.37 -2.08
C GLY A 117 -13.04 1.75 -0.76
N PRO A 118 -12.31 2.01 0.35
CA PRO A 118 -12.55 1.36 1.62
C PRO A 118 -13.88 1.79 2.26
N VAL A 119 -14.47 0.87 3.01
CA VAL A 119 -15.59 1.14 3.92
C VAL A 119 -15.10 0.99 5.36
N PHE A 120 -15.76 1.66 6.31
CA PHE A 120 -15.39 1.64 7.73
C PHE A 120 -16.60 1.20 8.56
N PRO A 121 -16.88 -0.12 8.65
CA PRO A 121 -18.05 -0.60 9.38
C PRO A 121 -17.96 -0.26 10.87
N GLU A 122 -19.06 0.21 11.45
CA GLU A 122 -19.13 0.67 12.86
C GLU A 122 -18.64 -0.39 13.85
N LYS A 123 -18.89 -1.67 13.58
CA LYS A 123 -18.50 -2.78 14.43
C LYS A 123 -17.00 -2.84 14.68
N GLU A 124 -16.18 -2.59 13.66
CA GLU A 124 -14.71 -2.64 13.76
C GLU A 124 -14.09 -1.24 13.90
N TRP A 125 -14.75 -0.19 13.40
CA TRP A 125 -14.18 1.15 13.28
C TRP A 125 -14.85 2.22 14.15
N GLY A 126 -15.88 1.90 14.92
CA GLY A 126 -16.61 2.88 15.74
C GLY A 126 -15.76 3.56 16.81
N SER A 127 -14.72 2.88 17.32
CA SER A 127 -13.79 3.44 18.32
C SER A 127 -12.54 4.10 17.72
N ILE A 128 -12.35 4.02 16.40
CA ILE A 128 -11.19 4.60 15.72
C ILE A 128 -11.50 6.04 15.33
N SER A 129 -10.55 6.94 15.56
CA SER A 129 -10.74 8.37 15.28
C SER A 129 -10.97 8.68 13.80
N GLU A 130 -11.71 9.74 13.52
CA GLU A 130 -11.98 10.20 12.15
C GLU A 130 -10.70 10.61 11.41
N GLU A 131 -9.72 11.15 12.13
CA GLU A 131 -8.40 11.48 11.58
C GLU A 131 -7.68 10.23 11.06
N THR A 132 -7.73 9.14 11.84
CA THR A 132 -7.13 7.86 11.43
C THR A 132 -7.86 7.27 10.23
N LYS A 133 -9.20 7.31 10.22
CA LYS A 133 -10.01 6.89 9.06
C LYS A 133 -9.67 7.71 7.80
N ALA A 134 -9.48 9.02 7.96
CA ALA A 134 -9.11 9.90 6.86
C ALA A 134 -7.74 9.55 6.28
N ILE A 135 -6.73 9.27 7.13
CA ILE A 135 -5.41 8.81 6.68
C ILE A 135 -5.53 7.50 5.90
N VAL A 136 -6.23 6.49 6.44
CA VAL A 136 -6.44 5.21 5.76
C VAL A 136 -7.15 5.39 4.42
N LYS A 137 -8.16 6.26 4.38
CA LYS A 137 -8.91 6.60 3.15
C LYS A 137 -8.02 7.26 2.10
N GLN A 138 -7.10 8.15 2.49
CA GLN A 138 -6.15 8.78 1.58
C GLN A 138 -5.13 7.77 1.02
N MET A 139 -4.59 6.90 1.88
CA MET A 139 -3.67 5.82 1.43
C MET A 139 -4.36 4.85 0.46
N LEU A 140 -5.65 4.61 0.65
CA LEU A 140 -6.50 3.74 -0.17
C LEU A 140 -7.33 4.51 -1.21
N ALA A 141 -6.86 5.67 -1.66
CA ALA A 141 -7.49 6.39 -2.76
C ALA A 141 -7.33 5.59 -4.07
N VAL A 142 -8.42 5.43 -4.82
CA VAL A 142 -8.43 4.61 -6.05
C VAL A 142 -7.54 5.23 -7.12
N ASN A 143 -7.60 6.55 -7.26
CA ASN A 143 -6.71 7.30 -8.14
C ASN A 143 -5.32 7.42 -7.48
N PRO A 144 -4.24 6.90 -8.08
CA PRO A 144 -2.92 6.93 -7.49
C PRO A 144 -2.38 8.35 -7.27
N SER A 145 -2.81 9.34 -8.06
CA SER A 145 -2.40 10.74 -7.90
C SER A 145 -3.00 11.43 -6.66
N GLU A 146 -4.05 10.85 -6.09
CA GLU A 146 -4.67 11.32 -4.85
C GLU A 146 -4.03 10.71 -3.60
N ARG A 147 -3.14 9.72 -3.76
CA ARG A 147 -2.41 9.12 -2.65
C ARG A 147 -1.25 10.05 -2.25
N PRO A 148 -1.11 10.42 -0.97
CA PRO A 148 0.07 11.13 -0.51
C PRO A 148 1.32 10.25 -0.66
N SER A 149 2.48 10.87 -0.86
CA SER A 149 3.76 10.13 -0.79
C SER A 149 4.03 9.66 0.63
N ALA A 150 4.89 8.65 0.78
CA ALA A 150 5.29 8.16 2.10
C ALA A 150 5.88 9.29 2.98
N ASP A 151 6.66 10.21 2.40
CA ASP A 151 7.21 11.37 3.11
C ASP A 151 6.12 12.31 3.64
N LYS A 152 5.09 12.59 2.83
CA LYS A 152 3.95 13.43 3.25
C LYS A 152 3.15 12.80 4.38
N LEU A 153 3.08 11.48 4.45
CA LEU A 153 2.41 10.75 5.54
C LEU A 153 3.23 10.74 6.85
N LEU A 154 4.51 11.08 6.80
CA LEU A 154 5.40 11.16 7.97
C LEU A 154 5.47 12.56 8.60
N ALA A 155 5.03 13.59 7.87
CA ALA A 155 4.99 14.99 8.32
C ALA A 155 3.82 15.27 9.26
#